data_AF-A0A5K0Y3N6-F1
#
_entry.id   AF-A0A5K0Y3N6-F1
#
_cell.length_a   1.000
_cell.length_b   1.000
_cell.length_c   1.000
_cell.angle_alpha   90.00
_cell.angle_beta   90.00
_cell.angle_gamma   90.00
#
_symmetry.space_group_name_H-M   'P 1'
#
loop_
_entity.id
_entity.type
_entity.pdbx_description
1 polymer ?
#
loop_
_entity_poly.entity_id
_entity_poly.type
_entity_poly.pdbx_seq_one_letter_code
_entity_poly.pdbx_strand_id
1 'polypeptide(L)' 'MSAEFQMPTPLVPTRESYFVRYCKHLPDGSWAVVDVSLDSIRPTAQPVLRCRRRPSGCLIQEMPNGYSK' A
#
# COMPACT_ATOMS: atom_id res chain seq x y z
N MET A 1 -1.61 -2.68 -9.24
CA MET A 1 -0.18 -2.49 -8.90
C MET A 1 0.28 -3.75 -8.16
N SER A 2 1.48 -4.24 -8.42
CA SER A 2 2.12 -5.32 -7.65
C SER A 2 3.31 -4.74 -6.89
N ALA A 3 3.53 -5.16 -5.65
CA ALA A 3 4.72 -4.79 -4.88
C ALA A 3 5.21 -5.95 -4.02
N GLU A 4 6.51 -5.95 -3.76
CA GLU A 4 7.17 -6.91 -2.90
C GLU A 4 7.46 -6.29 -1.53
N PHE A 5 7.08 -6.98 -0.46
CA PHE A 5 7.35 -6.58 0.91
C PHE A 5 8.42 -7.46 1.53
N GLN A 6 9.53 -6.82 1.88
CA GLN A 6 10.67 -7.44 2.57
C GLN A 6 10.67 -6.99 4.03
N MET A 7 10.84 -7.95 4.93
CA MET A 7 11.07 -7.66 6.35
C MET A 7 12.57 -7.62 6.62
N PRO A 8 13.04 -6.77 7.56
CA PRO A 8 14.46 -6.70 7.92
C PRO A 8 14.92 -7.91 8.77
N THR A 9 14.32 -9.09 8.53
CA THR A 9 14.64 -10.34 9.20
C THR A 9 14.46 -11.50 8.22
N PRO A 10 15.41 -12.45 8.16
CA PRO A 10 15.29 -13.63 7.30
C PRO A 10 14.22 -14.61 7.78
N LEU A 11 13.69 -14.42 9.00
CA LEU A 11 12.66 -15.28 9.59
C LEU A 11 11.27 -15.09 8.98
N VAL A 12 11.08 -14.00 8.24
CA VAL A 12 9.81 -13.72 7.56
C VAL A 12 10.08 -13.71 6.05
N PRO A 13 9.50 -14.63 5.28
CA PRO A 13 9.70 -14.65 3.84
C PRO A 13 9.12 -13.39 3.20
N THR A 14 9.72 -13.01 2.09
CA THR A 14 9.22 -11.99 1.18
C THR A 14 7.80 -12.30 0.74
N ARG A 15 6.95 -11.25 0.65
CA ARG A 15 5.53 -11.38 0.27
C ARG A 15 5.22 -10.47 -0.90
N GLU A 16 4.59 -11.02 -1.94
CA GLU A 16 4.02 -10.22 -3.02
C GLU A 16 2.62 -9.75 -2.63
N SER A 17 2.29 -8.49 -2.92
CA SER A 17 0.97 -7.91 -2.70
C SER A 17 0.43 -7.30 -3.97
N TYR A 18 -0.84 -7.61 -4.27
CA TYR A 18 -1.57 -7.05 -5.40
C TYR A 18 -2.66 -6.10 -4.89
N PHE A 19 -2.59 -4.83 -5.28
CA PHE A 19 -3.49 -3.79 -4.79
C PHE A 19 -3.85 -2.77 -5.86
N VAL A 20 -4.94 -2.05 -5.61
CA VAL A 20 -5.28 -0.80 -6.31
C VAL A 20 -4.83 0.37 -5.44
N ARG A 21 -4.22 1.38 -6.07
CA ARG A 21 -3.88 2.65 -5.46
C ARG A 21 -4.82 3.73 -5.98
N TYR A 22 -5.45 4.46 -5.07
CA TYR A 22 -6.22 5.65 -5.37
C TYR A 22 -5.48 6.88 -4.85
N CYS A 23 -5.32 7.89 -5.71
CA CYS A 23 -4.69 9.16 -5.38
C CYS A 23 -5.69 10.29 -5.59
N LYS A 24 -5.83 11.18 -4.61
CA LYS A 24 -6.73 12.34 -4.71
C LYS A 24 -6.10 13.57 -4.07
N HIS A 25 -6.11 14.67 -4.81
CA HIS A 25 -5.85 15.99 -4.25
C HIS A 25 -7.08 16.47 -3.48
N LEU A 26 -6.91 16.78 -2.21
CA LEU A 26 -7.96 17.19 -1.30
C LEU A 26 -8.16 18.71 -1.33
N PRO A 27 -9.34 19.22 -0.94
CA PRO A 27 -9.61 20.66 -0.93
C PRO A 27 -8.69 21.47 -0.01
N ASP A 28 -8.09 20.83 0.99
CA ASP A 28 -7.13 21.44 1.92
C ASP A 28 -5.70 21.51 1.36
N GLY A 29 -5.49 21.12 0.11
CA GLY A 29 -4.18 21.14 -0.57
C GLY A 29 -3.31 19.92 -0.31
N SER A 30 -3.78 18.94 0.47
CA SER A 30 -3.06 17.69 0.72
C SER A 30 -3.36 16.63 -0.35
N TRP A 31 -2.50 15.62 -0.45
CA TRP A 31 -2.72 14.43 -1.27
C TRP A 31 -3.04 13.23 -0.40
N ALA A 32 -4.18 12.59 -0.67
CA ALA A 32 -4.49 11.29 -0.10
C ALA A 32 -4.07 10.17 -1.05
N VAL A 33 -3.25 9.25 -0.57
CA VAL A 33 -2.86 8.02 -1.26
C VAL A 33 -3.37 6.85 -0.46
N VAL A 34 -4.24 6.04 -1.06
CA VAL A 34 -4.84 4.87 -0.40
C VAL A 34 -4.65 3.64 -1.26
N ASP A 35 -4.11 2.59 -0.65
CA ASP A 35 -3.95 1.27 -1.24
C ASP A 35 -4.92 0.28 -0.62
N VAL A 36 -5.61 -0.46 -1.48
CA VAL A 36 -6.52 -1.54 -1.08
C VAL A 36 -6.10 -2.84 -1.75
N SER A 37 -5.87 -3.88 -0.94
CA SER A 37 -5.51 -5.20 -1.42
C SER A 37 -6.66 -5.85 -2.20
N LEU A 38 -6.31 -6.64 -3.21
CA LEU A 38 -7.27 -7.37 -4.06
C LEU A 38 -7.25 -8.88 -3.78
N ASP A 39 -6.73 -9.28 -2.62
CA ASP A 39 -6.59 -10.68 -2.20
C ASP A 39 -7.95 -11.41 -2.14
N SER A 40 -9.06 -10.66 -2.01
CA SER A 40 -10.43 -11.19 -2.04
C SER A 40 -10.99 -11.39 -3.45
N ILE A 41 -10.43 -10.74 -4.46
CA ILE A 41 -10.95 -10.73 -5.84
C ILE A 41 -10.24 -11.79 -6.70
N ARG A 42 -8.96 -12.04 -6.42
CA ARG A 42 -8.18 -13.09 -7.10
C ARG A 42 -7.94 -14.25 -6.12
N PRO A 43 -8.66 -15.37 -6.22
CA PRO A 43 -8.27 -16.58 -5.52
C PRO A 43 -6.93 -17.06 -6.11
N THR A 44 -5.82 -16.66 -5.50
CA THR A 44 -4.53 -17.26 -5.79
C THR A 44 -4.60 -18.74 -5.44
N ALA A 45 -4.16 -19.59 -6.35
CA ALA A 45 -4.19 -21.05 -6.21
C ALA A 45 -3.34 -21.57 -5.03
N GLN A 46 -2.58 -20.69 -4.36
CA GLN A 46 -1.67 -21.03 -3.28
C GLN A 46 -2.09 -20.38 -1.95
N PRO A 47 -2.60 -21.17 -0.97
CA PRO A 47 -3.09 -20.65 0.30
C PRO A 47 -2.01 -20.02 1.19
N VAL A 48 -0.72 -20.32 0.95
CA VAL A 48 0.43 -19.83 1.73
C VAL A 48 0.73 -18.34 1.49
N LEU A 49 0.26 -17.78 0.36
CA LEU A 49 0.45 -16.37 -0.01
C LEU A 49 -0.72 -15.46 0.42
N ARG A 50 -1.69 -15.96 1.19
CA ARG A 50 -2.85 -15.19 1.65
C ARG A 50 -2.48 -14.20 2.75
N CYS A 51 -1.66 -13.20 2.42
CA CYS A 51 -1.49 -12.02 3.25
C CYS A 51 -2.56 -11.01 2.91
N ARG A 52 -3.69 -11.07 3.63
CA ARG A 52 -4.73 -10.06 3.52
C ARG A 52 -4.21 -8.75 4.10
N ARG A 53 -3.66 -7.89 3.25
CA ARG A 53 -3.23 -6.56 3.69
C ARG A 53 -4.47 -5.72 3.99
N ARG A 54 -4.54 -5.10 5.16
CA ARG A 54 -5.58 -4.11 5.44
C ARG A 54 -5.37 -2.88 4.55
N PRO A 55 -6.43 -2.10 4.25
CA PRO A 55 -6.27 -0.81 3.58
C PRO A 55 -5.20 0.02 4.29
N SER A 56 -4.30 0.61 3.51
CA SER A 56 -3.14 1.33 4.00
C SER A 56 -2.84 2.50 3.08
N GLY A 57 -2.14 3.53 3.57
CA GLY A 57 -1.89 4.70 2.76
C GLY A 57 -1.17 5.79 3.54
N CYS A 58 -1.05 6.96 2.94
CA CYS A 58 -0.55 8.16 3.59
C CYS A 58 -1.33 9.40 3.12
N LEU A 59 -1.28 10.43 3.96
CA LEU A 59 -1.57 11.80 3.58
C LEU A 59 -0.22 12.47 3.35
N ILE A 60 -0.11 13.22 2.25
CA ILE A 60 1.07 14.01 1.92
C ILE A 60 0.64 15.47 1.98
N GLN A 61 1.18 16.21 2.92
CA GLN A 61 0.91 17.62 3.11
C GLN A 61 2.14 18.45 2.77
N GLU A 62 2.01 19.43 1.88
CA GLU A 62 3.09 20.36 1.57
C GLU A 62 3.44 21.25 2.78
N MET A 63 4.73 21.46 3.01
CA MET A 63 5.27 22.32 4.06
C MET A 63 6.03 23.53 3.48
N PRO A 64 6.11 24.65 4.23
CA PRO A 64 6.82 25.84 3.78
C PRO A 64 8.33 25.58 3.76
N ASN A 65 8.90 25.40 2.55
CA ASN A 65 10.31 25.09 2.21
C ASN A 65 10.43 24.00 1.12
N GLY A 66 9.31 23.52 0.56
CA GLY A 66 9.30 22.49 -0.49
C GLY A 66 9.39 21.06 0.07
N TYR A 67 9.25 20.89 1.39
CA TYR A 67 9.19 19.57 2.03
C TYR A 67 7.74 19.11 2.15
N SER A 68 7.54 17.85 2.53
CA SER A 68 6.22 17.30 2.82
C SER A 68 6.21 16.49 4.12
N LYS A 69 5.04 16.43 4.74
CA LYS A 69 4.73 15.60 5.91
C LYS A 69 3.76 14.49 5.52
#